data_AF-A0A3B8WEM4-F1
#
_entry.id   AF-A0A3B8WEM4-F1
#
_cell.length_a   1.000
_cell.length_b   1.000
_cell.length_c   1.000
_cell.angle_alpha   90.00
_cell.angle_beta   90.00
_cell.angle_gamma   90.00
#
_symmetry.space_group_name_H-M   'P 1'
#
loop_
_entity.id
_entity.type
_entity.pdbx_description
1 polymer ?
#
loop_
_entity_poly.entity_id
_entity_poly.type
_entity_poly.pdbx_seq_one_letter_code
_entity_poly.pdbx_strand_id
1 'polypeptide(L)' 'NSRDGQRMGPWTMVDTMIVDGLWDAFNDYHMGITAENIVEKYGITRDEQDAFAAASQQKAIAAQKAGYFDGQI' A
#
# COMPACT_ATOMS: atom_id res chain seq x y z
N ASN A 1 13.12 18.19 -8.80
CA ASN A 1 14.32 17.53 -9.38
C ASN A 1 15.46 18.55 -9.42
N SER A 2 16.68 18.19 -9.02
CA SER A 2 17.79 19.14 -8.74
C SER A 2 18.58 19.59 -9.99
N ARG A 3 18.10 19.25 -11.20
CA ARG A 3 18.89 19.34 -12.43
C ARG A 3 19.38 20.75 -12.74
N ASP A 4 18.62 21.77 -12.36
CA ASP A 4 18.91 23.19 -12.64
C ASP A 4 19.35 23.99 -11.40
N GLY A 5 19.49 23.33 -10.24
CA GLY A 5 19.94 23.91 -8.98
C GLY A 5 18.92 24.83 -8.29
N GLN A 6 18.73 24.67 -6.98
CA GLN A 6 17.91 25.59 -6.19
C GLN A 6 18.80 26.66 -5.55
N ARG A 7 18.54 27.94 -5.86
CA ARG A 7 19.42 29.05 -5.45
C ARG A 7 19.23 29.48 -3.98
N MET A 8 18.00 29.44 -3.46
CA MET A 8 17.65 29.74 -2.06
C MET A 8 16.18 29.36 -1.76
N GLY A 9 15.88 28.92 -0.53
CA GLY A 9 14.52 28.50 -0.09
C GLY A 9 14.48 27.03 0.39
N PRO A 10 13.38 26.58 1.01
CA PRO A 10 13.26 25.19 1.47
C PRO A 10 13.22 24.22 0.28
N TRP A 11 13.92 23.09 0.43
CA TRP A 11 14.01 22.03 -0.57
C TRP A 11 13.33 20.77 -0.06
N THR A 12 12.29 20.31 -0.76
CA THR A 12 11.64 19.04 -0.45
C THR A 12 12.29 17.92 -1.26
N MET A 13 12.87 16.93 -0.57
CA MET A 13 13.33 15.69 -1.20
C MET A 13 12.10 14.80 -1.43
N VAL A 14 11.90 14.40 -2.69
CA VAL A 14 10.76 13.56 -3.07
C VAL A 14 11.14 12.09 -2.85
N ASP A 15 10.31 11.37 -2.11
CA ASP A 15 10.42 9.93 -1.97
C ASP A 15 9.82 9.26 -3.23
N THR A 16 10.68 8.61 -4.02
CA THR A 16 10.28 7.94 -5.26
C THR A 16 9.41 6.71 -5.00
N MET A 17 9.56 6.02 -3.86
CA MET A 17 8.68 4.88 -3.53
C MET A 17 7.23 5.31 -3.37
N ILE A 18 7.01 6.48 -2.77
CA ILE A 18 5.69 7.01 -2.50
C ILE A 18 5.08 7.58 -3.79
N VAL A 19 5.81 8.50 -4.45
CA VAL A 19 5.27 9.25 -5.59
C VAL A 19 5.11 8.38 -6.84
N ASP A 20 6.05 7.45 -7.09
CA ASP A 20 6.00 6.66 -8.33
C ASP A 20 5.17 5.37 -8.20
N GLY A 21 4.87 4.91 -6.97
CA GLY A 21 4.23 3.61 -6.74
C GLY A 21 2.98 3.58 -5.85
N LEU A 22 2.83 4.51 -4.91
CA LEU A 22 1.78 4.45 -3.86
C LEU A 22 0.92 5.72 -3.79
N TRP A 23 1.11 6.64 -4.72
CA TRP A 23 0.37 7.90 -4.82
C TRP A 23 -0.56 7.88 -6.03
N ASP A 24 -1.80 8.33 -5.85
CA ASP A 24 -2.73 8.42 -6.97
C ASP A 24 -2.34 9.59 -7.88
N ALA A 25 -1.98 9.29 -9.13
CA ALA A 25 -1.58 10.29 -10.11
C ALA A 25 -2.72 11.25 -10.51
N PHE A 26 -3.98 10.87 -10.26
CA PHE A 26 -5.16 11.65 -10.68
C PHE A 26 -5.82 12.44 -9.55
N ASN A 27 -5.83 11.90 -8.33
CA ASN A 27 -6.55 12.52 -7.22
C ASN A 27 -5.65 13.04 -6.08
N ASP A 28 -4.32 13.00 -6.27
CA ASP A 28 -3.32 13.58 -5.37
C ASP A 28 -3.44 13.13 -3.90
N TYR A 29 -3.67 11.83 -3.68
CA TYR A 29 -3.66 11.25 -2.34
C TYR A 29 -3.05 9.84 -2.34
N HIS A 30 -2.59 9.40 -1.15
CA HIS A 30 -1.99 8.08 -0.94
C HIS A 30 -3.00 6.95 -1.20
N MET A 31 -2.56 5.82 -1.76
CA MET A 31 -3.38 4.61 -2.00
C MET A 31 -4.06 4.03 -0.75
N GLY A 32 -3.77 4.52 0.46
CA GLY A 32 -4.49 4.13 1.68
C GLY A 32 -5.89 4.78 1.73
N ILE A 33 -6.04 5.98 1.17
CA ILE A 33 -7.30 6.72 1.12
C ILE A 33 -8.27 6.09 0.11
N THR A 34 -7.79 5.46 -0.97
CA THR A 34 -8.68 4.70 -1.88
C THR A 34 -9.35 3.53 -1.15
N ALA A 35 -8.64 2.86 -0.24
CA ALA A 35 -9.17 1.75 0.54
C ALA A 35 -10.25 2.23 1.53
N GLU A 36 -10.00 3.33 2.23
CA GLU A 36 -10.99 3.95 3.13
C GLU A 36 -12.27 4.37 2.39
N ASN A 37 -12.16 4.90 1.17
CA ASN A 37 -13.33 5.23 0.35
C ASN A 37 -14.20 3.99 0.02
N ILE A 38 -13.59 2.81 -0.13
CA ILE A 38 -14.30 1.54 -0.36
C ILE A 38 -14.94 1.06 0.95
N VAL A 39 -14.21 1.14 2.06
CA VAL A 39 -14.69 0.80 3.39
C VAL A 39 -15.95 1.58 3.73
N GLU A 40 -15.95 2.90 3.52
CA GLU A 40 -17.13 3.75 3.72
C GLU A 40 -18.27 3.41 2.76
N LYS A 41 -17.96 3.19 1.47
CA LYS A 41 -18.99 2.91 0.44
C LYS A 41 -19.72 1.58 0.65
N TYR A 42 -19.02 0.56 1.12
CA TYR A 42 -19.56 -0.79 1.30
C TYR A 42 -19.86 -1.14 2.76
N GLY A 43 -19.60 -0.22 3.70
CA GLY A 43 -19.85 -0.42 5.13
C GLY A 43 -18.99 -1.52 5.75
N ILE A 44 -17.76 -1.71 5.25
CA ILE A 44 -16.87 -2.75 5.76
C ILE A 44 -16.35 -2.31 7.14
N THR A 45 -16.61 -3.09 8.16
CA THR A 45 -16.18 -2.77 9.52
C THR A 45 -14.69 -3.04 9.71
N ARG A 46 -14.08 -2.39 10.70
CA ARG A 46 -12.68 -2.67 11.08
C ARG A 46 -12.50 -4.13 11.49
N ASP A 47 -13.47 -4.70 12.19
CA ASP A 47 -13.41 -6.09 12.64
C ASP A 47 -13.43 -7.08 11.47
N GLU A 48 -14.18 -6.80 10.40
CA GLU A 48 -14.16 -7.60 9.17
C GLU A 48 -12.81 -7.51 8.44
N GLN A 49 -12.19 -6.32 8.40
CA GLN A 49 -10.86 -6.15 7.83
C GLN A 49 -9.80 -6.95 8.61
N ASP A 50 -9.85 -6.88 9.94
CA ASP A 50 -8.91 -7.58 10.82
C ASP A 50 -9.13 -9.11 10.76
N ALA A 51 -10.39 -9.57 10.70
CA ALA A 51 -10.71 -10.98 10.54
C ALA A 51 -10.20 -11.54 9.19
N PHE A 52 -10.35 -10.76 8.11
CA PHE A 52 -9.81 -11.13 6.81
C PHE A 52 -8.28 -11.21 6.82
N ALA A 53 -7.62 -10.20 7.41
CA ALA A 53 -6.16 -10.17 7.53
C ALA A 53 -5.63 -11.36 8.35
N ALA A 54 -6.27 -11.67 9.48
CA ALA A 54 -5.90 -12.81 10.32
C ALA A 54 -6.07 -14.15 9.57
N ALA A 55 -7.19 -14.32 8.86
CA ALA A 55 -7.41 -15.51 8.05
C ALA A 55 -6.39 -15.64 6.90
N SER A 56 -6.00 -14.52 6.28
CA SER A 56 -4.95 -14.48 5.25
C SER A 56 -3.61 -14.97 5.79
N GLN A 57 -3.20 -14.47 6.97
CA GLN A 57 -1.96 -14.89 7.64
C GLN A 57 -1.97 -16.39 7.99
N GLN A 58 -3.10 -16.90 8.50
CA GLN A 58 -3.25 -18.32 8.82
C GLN A 58 -3.11 -19.21 7.57
N LYS A 59 -3.72 -18.81 6.45
CA LYS A 59 -3.59 -19.52 5.17
C LYS A 59 -2.16 -19.48 4.63
N ALA A 60 -1.49 -18.33 4.70
CA ALA A 60 -0.11 -18.18 4.22
C ALA A 60 0.84 -19.12 4.97
N ILE A 61 0.75 -19.18 6.30
CA ILE A 61 1.55 -20.09 7.13
C ILE A 61 1.26 -21.56 6.79
N ALA A 62 -0.02 -21.92 6.60
CA ALA A 62 -0.39 -23.28 6.23
C ALA A 62 0.17 -23.68 4.85
N ALA A 63 0.07 -22.80 3.86
CA ALA A 63 0.58 -23.04 2.50
C ALA A 63 2.11 -23.14 2.46
N GLN A 64 2.82 -22.30 3.22
CA GLN A 64 4.27 -22.39 3.37
C GLN A 64 4.68 -23.72 4.01
N LYS A 65 4.02 -24.15 5.09
CA LYS A 65 4.31 -25.43 5.74
C LYS A 65 4.01 -26.64 4.85
N ALA A 66 3.04 -26.51 3.94
CA ALA A 66 2.64 -27.55 3.00
C ALA A 66 3.48 -27.57 1.71
N GLY A 67 4.45 -26.65 1.56
CA GLY A 67 5.32 -26.58 0.37
C GLY A 67 4.61 -26.12 -0.90
N TYR A 68 3.47 -25.42 -0.78
CA TYR A 68 2.68 -25.03 -1.96
C TYR A 68 3.36 -24.00 -2.86
N PHE A 69 4.37 -23.29 -2.34
CA PHE A 69 5.14 -22.32 -3.10
C PHE A 69 6.47 -22.88 -3.64
N ASP A 70 6.81 -24.13 -3.34
CA ASP A 70 8.11 -24.73 -3.69
C ASP A 70 8.32 -24.85 -5.22
N GLY A 71 7.25 -24.85 -6.00
CA GLY A 71 7.31 -24.86 -7.47
C GLY A 71 7.25 -23.47 -8.13
N GLN A 72 7.16 -22.39 -7.36
CA GLN A 72 7.00 -21.01 -7.85
C GLN A 72 8.09 -20.06 -7.33
N ILE A 73 9.00 -20.57 -6.50
CA ILE A 73 10.20 -19.90 -5.97
C ILE A 73 11.41 -20.51 -6.68
#